data_AF-A0A3P6EDA0-F1
#
_entry.id   AF-A0A3P6EDA0-F1
#
_cell.length_a   1.000
_cell.length_b   1.000
_cell.length_c   1.000
_cell.angle_alpha   90.00
_cell.angle_beta   90.00
_cell.angle_gamma   90.00
#
_symmetry.space_group_name_H-M   'P 1'
#
loop_
_entity.id
_entity.type
_entity.pdbx_description
1 polymer ?
#
loop_
_entity_poly.entity_id
_entity_poly.type
_entity_poly.pdbx_seq_one_letter_code
_entity_poly.pdbx_strand_id
1 'polypeptide(L)'
;MSGLTRLIVFISMFASITLMSEAQYLLPIMKHEPSKQYYTAFDIGSAEKSYATLVLDLETNLTWLNCRELKSLSSLRLITCKSSTCKSIPGNGCDGKICHRPCLYRQPNPLGKPVTGRVVQDKATFSTTDGGRQLSEVSLPRFTFSCATQGLSLPIAGVLGLSPAGEFPFWRQVTRAFNVIPKFALCLPSSVFDVGHFYVGGVNGYIIPPFNGSSNPIPMTLTPLKNIESGKYIISPTSIYVDGVPLSLNPSLLEGGAKISTVVPYTVLQTDIYNALASAFTLQAKKIGMSEVPGMAEFPGFTPFKTCFEEGGSRRNVEEFMNVPVIEIGLPGRAGEVKWRFHGANTVVRVLETVICLAFADGEERNLLSRWSLGRISFKII
;
A
#
# COMPACT_ATOMS: atom_id res chain seq x y z
N MET A 1 28.06 73.11 -14.27
CA MET A 1 27.04 72.48 -13.41
C MET A 1 26.51 71.23 -14.12
N SER A 2 27.15 70.06 -13.93
CA SER A 2 26.67 68.79 -14.47
C SER A 2 26.03 67.98 -13.35
N GLY A 3 24.70 67.93 -13.33
CA GLY A 3 23.95 67.11 -12.38
C GLY A 3 23.99 65.65 -12.81
N LEU A 4 24.54 64.79 -11.96
CA LEU A 4 24.57 63.35 -12.16
C LEU A 4 23.26 62.74 -11.64
N THR A 5 22.34 62.41 -12.53
CA THR A 5 21.07 61.75 -12.17
C THR A 5 21.33 60.26 -11.90
N ARG A 6 21.18 59.82 -10.65
CA ARG A 6 21.24 58.39 -10.30
C ARG A 6 19.85 57.78 -10.37
N LEU A 7 19.66 56.82 -11.28
CA LEU A 7 18.46 56.00 -11.36
C LEU A 7 18.57 54.85 -10.34
N ILE A 8 17.65 54.79 -9.39
CA ILE A 8 17.54 53.66 -8.45
C ILE A 8 16.37 52.79 -8.92
N VAL A 9 16.67 51.54 -9.30
CA VAL A 9 15.68 50.55 -9.71
C VAL A 9 15.42 49.60 -8.55
N PHE A 10 14.19 49.55 -8.04
CA PHE A 10 13.76 48.57 -7.06
C PHE A 10 13.18 47.34 -7.78
N ILE A 11 13.90 46.22 -7.75
CA ILE A 11 13.40 44.92 -8.20
C ILE A 11 12.75 44.24 -7.00
N SER A 12 11.42 44.28 -6.92
CA SER A 12 10.66 43.51 -5.92
C SER A 12 10.44 42.09 -6.43
N MET A 13 11.16 41.11 -5.87
CA MET A 13 10.81 39.70 -6.02
C MET A 13 9.72 39.37 -4.99
N PHE A 14 8.46 39.42 -5.40
CA PHE A 14 7.38 38.79 -4.62
C PHE A 14 7.54 37.27 -4.73
N ALA A 15 8.14 36.64 -3.72
CA ALA A 15 8.05 35.20 -3.56
C ALA A 15 6.58 34.86 -3.23
N SER A 16 5.86 34.29 -4.18
CA SER A 16 4.51 33.79 -3.95
C SER A 16 4.58 32.62 -2.97
N ILE A 17 4.34 32.89 -1.68
CA ILE A 17 4.15 31.84 -0.67
C ILE A 17 2.78 31.22 -0.94
N THR A 18 2.75 30.08 -1.62
CA THR A 18 1.53 29.29 -1.76
C THR A 18 1.21 28.66 -0.39
N LEU A 19 0.21 29.19 0.31
CA LEU A 19 -0.32 28.55 1.51
C LEU A 19 -0.88 27.17 1.12
N MET A 20 -0.30 26.09 1.66
CA MET A 20 -0.88 24.76 1.55
C MET A 20 -1.96 24.60 2.62
N SER A 21 -3.06 23.92 2.28
CA SER A 21 -4.10 23.59 3.25
C SER A 21 -3.60 22.52 4.22
N GLU A 22 -3.99 22.65 5.49
CA GLU A 22 -3.71 21.67 6.54
C GLU A 22 -4.74 20.53 6.59
N ALA A 23 -5.75 20.56 5.70
CA ALA A 23 -6.80 19.57 5.66
C ALA A 23 -6.28 18.14 5.42
N GLN A 24 -7.00 17.18 5.98
CA GLN A 24 -6.75 15.76 5.78
C GLN A 24 -8.05 15.06 5.37
N TYR A 25 -7.89 14.01 4.58
CA TYR A 25 -8.97 13.21 4.03
C TYR A 25 -8.84 11.76 4.49
N LEU A 26 -9.98 11.09 4.64
CA LEU A 26 -10.06 9.78 5.25
C LEU A 26 -10.97 8.86 4.45
N LEU A 27 -10.48 7.65 4.18
CA LEU A 27 -11.26 6.54 3.65
C LEU A 27 -11.15 5.33 4.59
N PRO A 28 -12.23 4.57 4.80
CA PRO A 28 -12.17 3.35 5.58
C PRO A 28 -11.41 2.26 4.81
N ILE A 29 -10.67 1.42 5.53
CA ILE A 29 -10.04 0.21 5.00
C ILE A 29 -10.68 -1.00 5.65
N MET A 30 -11.06 -1.97 4.85
CA MET A 30 -11.61 -3.24 5.31
C MET A 30 -10.73 -4.37 4.80
N LYS A 31 -10.66 -5.46 5.56
CA LYS A 31 -9.95 -6.68 5.19
C LYS A 31 -10.94 -7.70 4.68
N HIS A 32 -10.63 -8.35 3.56
CA HIS A 32 -11.40 -9.46 3.04
C HIS A 32 -10.73 -10.80 3.40
N GLU A 33 -11.50 -11.76 3.90
CA GLU A 33 -11.09 -13.16 4.03
C GLU A 33 -11.90 -14.01 3.04
N PRO A 34 -11.32 -15.01 2.36
CA PRO A 34 -9.99 -15.60 2.60
C PRO A 34 -8.83 -14.96 1.82
N SER A 35 -9.10 -13.97 0.96
CA SER A 35 -8.08 -13.44 0.03
C SER A 35 -7.00 -12.57 0.68
N LYS A 36 -7.21 -12.16 1.94
CA LYS A 36 -6.36 -11.26 2.73
C LYS A 36 -6.07 -9.91 2.05
N GLN A 37 -6.97 -9.50 1.16
CA GLN A 37 -6.89 -8.23 0.45
C GLN A 37 -7.47 -7.10 1.29
N TYR A 38 -6.90 -5.91 1.13
CA TYR A 38 -7.41 -4.69 1.72
C TYR A 38 -8.16 -3.89 0.67
N TYR A 39 -9.37 -3.47 1.00
CA TYR A 39 -10.20 -2.66 0.12
C TYR A 39 -10.69 -1.41 0.83
N THR A 40 -11.07 -0.42 0.03
CA THR A 40 -11.80 0.77 0.46
C THR A 40 -13.14 0.82 -0.27
N ALA A 41 -14.11 1.52 0.30
CA ALA A 41 -15.36 1.86 -0.37
C ALA A 41 -15.60 3.37 -0.29
N PHE A 42 -15.98 3.98 -1.40
CA PHE A 42 -16.38 5.38 -1.48
C PHE A 42 -17.25 5.61 -2.71
N ASP A 43 -17.95 6.75 -2.75
CA ASP A 43 -18.89 7.06 -3.81
C ASP A 43 -18.18 7.55 -5.08
N ILE A 44 -18.52 6.94 -6.23
CA ILE A 44 -18.09 7.40 -7.56
C ILE A 44 -19.34 7.67 -8.41
N GLY A 45 -19.41 8.85 -9.00
CA GLY A 45 -20.51 9.30 -9.85
C GLY A 45 -21.43 10.34 -9.20
N SER A 46 -22.48 10.72 -9.92
CA SER A 46 -23.47 11.71 -9.48
C SER A 46 -24.68 11.13 -8.74
N ALA A 47 -24.94 9.83 -8.86
CA ALA A 47 -26.08 9.19 -8.22
C ALA A 47 -25.82 8.92 -6.73
N GLU A 48 -26.85 9.05 -5.90
CA GLU A 48 -26.76 8.76 -4.47
C GLU A 48 -26.35 7.30 -4.20
N LYS A 49 -25.47 7.11 -3.21
CA LYS A 49 -25.02 5.79 -2.73
C LYS A 49 -24.35 4.95 -3.83
N SER A 50 -23.53 5.56 -4.68
CA SER A 50 -22.81 4.87 -5.77
C SER A 50 -21.47 4.31 -5.28
N TYR A 51 -21.51 3.46 -4.26
CA TYR A 51 -20.33 2.90 -3.62
C TYR A 51 -19.56 2.00 -4.59
N ALA A 52 -18.28 2.31 -4.78
CA ALA A 52 -17.34 1.44 -5.47
C ALA A 52 -16.36 0.84 -4.46
N THR A 53 -16.32 -0.49 -4.41
CA THR A 53 -15.38 -1.25 -3.58
C THR A 53 -14.11 -1.53 -4.37
N LEU A 54 -12.98 -1.01 -3.92
CA LEU A 54 -11.70 -1.07 -4.65
C LEU A 54 -10.58 -1.62 -3.79
N VAL A 55 -9.82 -2.60 -4.30
CA VAL A 55 -8.61 -3.11 -3.63
C VAL A 55 -7.53 -2.02 -3.63
N LEU A 56 -6.84 -1.87 -2.50
CA LEU A 56 -5.70 -0.97 -2.40
C LEU A 56 -4.47 -1.61 -3.07
N ASP A 57 -3.92 -0.97 -4.09
CA ASP A 57 -2.68 -1.42 -4.71
C ASP A 57 -1.64 -0.29 -4.80
N LEU A 58 -0.50 -0.55 -4.17
CA LEU A 58 0.65 0.34 -4.12
C LEU A 58 1.45 0.43 -5.43
N GLU A 59 1.18 -0.44 -6.41
CA GLU A 59 1.86 -0.41 -7.72
C GLU A 59 0.96 0.13 -8.84
N THR A 60 -0.35 0.21 -8.61
CA THR A 60 -1.28 0.72 -9.62
C THR A 60 -1.18 2.25 -9.76
N ASN A 61 -0.93 2.74 -10.97
CA ASN A 61 -0.68 4.18 -11.22
C ASN A 61 -1.93 4.97 -11.62
N LEU A 62 -3.00 4.29 -12.01
CA LEU A 62 -4.30 4.85 -12.27
C LEU A 62 -5.37 3.86 -11.78
N THR A 63 -6.25 4.35 -10.90
CA THR A 63 -7.41 3.59 -10.42
C THR A 63 -8.22 3.07 -11.60
N TRP A 64 -8.68 1.83 -11.51
CA TRP A 64 -9.55 1.24 -12.51
C TRP A 64 -10.66 0.44 -11.84
N LEU A 65 -11.82 0.41 -12.50
CA LEU A 65 -12.98 -0.37 -12.04
C LEU A 65 -13.90 -0.75 -13.17
N ASN A 66 -14.72 -1.76 -12.91
CA ASN A 66 -15.81 -2.18 -13.77
C ASN A 66 -16.95 -1.16 -13.70
N CYS A 67 -17.02 -0.26 -14.67
CA CYS A 67 -18.04 0.80 -14.69
C CYS A 67 -19.46 0.28 -14.92
N ARG A 68 -19.66 -1.02 -15.20
CA ARG A 68 -21.00 -1.62 -15.18
C ARG A 68 -21.59 -1.72 -13.77
N GLU A 69 -20.75 -1.65 -12.74
CA GLU A 69 -21.16 -1.69 -11.34
C GLU A 69 -21.52 -0.29 -10.80
N LEU A 70 -21.24 0.77 -11.56
CA LEU A 70 -21.67 2.12 -11.20
C LEU A 70 -23.16 2.29 -11.47
N LYS A 71 -23.87 2.90 -10.51
CA LYS A 71 -25.32 3.12 -10.59
C LYS A 71 -25.74 4.09 -11.69
N SER A 72 -24.90 5.07 -12.00
CA SER A 72 -25.17 6.07 -13.05
C SER A 72 -23.87 6.48 -13.73
N LEU A 73 -23.94 6.64 -15.06
CA LEU A 73 -22.85 7.15 -15.89
C LEU A 73 -23.17 8.54 -16.45
N SER A 74 -24.17 9.22 -15.90
CA SER A 74 -24.68 10.51 -16.42
C SER A 74 -23.68 11.66 -16.34
N SER A 75 -22.82 11.66 -15.32
CA SER A 75 -21.76 12.65 -15.10
C SER A 75 -20.39 12.22 -15.64
N LEU A 76 -20.31 10.97 -16.15
CA LEU A 76 -19.09 10.37 -16.64
C LEU A 76 -18.59 11.08 -17.92
N ARG A 77 -17.35 11.58 -17.87
CA ARG A 77 -16.72 12.27 -18.99
C ARG A 77 -15.64 11.40 -19.60
N LEU A 78 -15.77 11.12 -20.89
CA LEU A 78 -14.77 10.36 -21.62
C LEU A 78 -13.53 11.20 -21.93
N ILE A 79 -12.34 10.65 -21.68
CA ILE A 79 -11.08 11.29 -22.02
C ILE A 79 -10.62 10.82 -23.40
N THR A 80 -10.30 11.77 -24.28
CA THR A 80 -9.81 11.48 -25.65
C THR A 80 -8.29 11.50 -25.72
N CYS A 81 -7.74 10.83 -26.73
CA CYS A 81 -6.30 10.73 -26.95
C CYS A 81 -5.56 12.08 -27.08
N LYS A 82 -6.23 13.15 -27.54
CA LYS A 82 -5.59 14.48 -27.70
C LYS A 82 -5.40 15.21 -26.36
N SER A 83 -6.15 14.84 -25.32
CA SER A 83 -6.13 15.53 -24.03
C SER A 83 -4.76 15.49 -23.36
N SER A 84 -4.41 16.53 -22.60
CA SER A 84 -3.22 16.53 -21.74
C SER A 84 -3.29 15.41 -20.70
N THR A 85 -4.49 15.16 -20.14
CA THR A 85 -4.75 14.04 -19.23
C THR A 85 -4.27 12.70 -19.81
N CYS A 86 -4.65 12.38 -21.05
CA CYS A 86 -4.24 11.12 -21.67
C CYS A 86 -2.73 11.04 -21.90
N LYS A 87 -2.11 12.15 -22.33
CA LYS A 87 -0.66 12.23 -22.56
C LYS A 87 0.16 11.97 -21.29
N SER A 88 -0.38 12.37 -20.13
CA SER A 88 0.23 12.16 -18.81
C SER A 88 0.00 10.75 -18.24
N ILE A 89 -0.82 9.90 -18.87
CA ILE A 89 -1.08 8.53 -18.40
C ILE A 89 -0.04 7.57 -19.02
N PRO A 90 0.76 6.86 -18.21
CA PRO A 90 1.69 5.85 -18.71
C PRO A 90 0.95 4.71 -19.42
N GLY A 91 1.53 4.20 -20.51
CA GLY A 91 0.94 3.07 -21.24
C GLY A 91 -0.38 3.41 -21.93
N ASN A 92 -0.65 4.69 -22.21
CA ASN A 92 -1.84 5.07 -22.96
C ASN A 92 -1.83 4.43 -24.36
N GLY A 93 -2.93 3.78 -24.74
CA GLY A 93 -3.05 3.05 -26.00
C GLY A 93 -3.33 3.93 -27.21
N CYS A 94 -2.93 5.21 -27.17
CA CYS A 94 -3.23 6.19 -28.21
C CYS A 94 -2.10 6.25 -29.23
N ASP A 95 -2.36 5.75 -30.43
CA ASP A 95 -1.49 5.98 -31.58
C ASP A 95 -1.86 7.35 -32.15
N GLY A 96 -0.93 8.33 -32.11
CA GLY A 96 -1.16 9.77 -32.26
C GLY A 96 -1.84 10.26 -33.57
N LYS A 97 -2.32 9.34 -34.40
CA LYS A 97 -2.95 9.59 -35.71
C LYS A 97 -4.47 9.78 -35.67
N ILE A 98 -5.17 9.34 -34.60
CA ILE A 98 -6.64 9.42 -34.54
C ILE A 98 -7.12 10.17 -33.29
N CYS A 99 -7.50 11.44 -33.48
CA CYS A 99 -7.77 12.40 -32.41
C CYS A 99 -9.03 12.11 -31.57
N HIS A 100 -10.05 11.47 -32.14
CA HIS A 100 -11.34 11.23 -31.48
C HIS A 100 -11.45 9.89 -30.74
N ARG A 101 -10.37 9.09 -30.71
CA ARG A 101 -10.41 7.82 -30.00
C ARG A 101 -10.42 8.02 -28.48
N PRO A 102 -11.15 7.18 -27.74
CA PRO A 102 -11.03 7.10 -26.29
C PRO A 102 -9.58 6.83 -25.90
N CYS A 103 -9.11 7.52 -24.86
CA CYS A 103 -7.85 7.20 -24.22
C CYS A 103 -7.97 5.82 -23.57
N LEU A 104 -7.06 4.92 -23.91
CA LEU A 104 -7.03 3.57 -23.33
C LEU A 104 -5.94 3.49 -22.29
N TYR A 105 -6.24 2.83 -21.18
CA TYR A 105 -5.28 2.48 -20.14
C TYR A 105 -5.12 0.96 -20.11
N ARG A 106 -3.87 0.50 -20.16
CA ARG A 106 -3.51 -0.91 -20.11
C ARG A 106 -2.54 -1.12 -18.96
N GLN A 107 -2.93 -1.93 -17.99
CA GLN A 107 -2.05 -2.23 -16.86
C GLN A 107 -2.22 -3.67 -16.37
N PRO A 108 -1.16 -4.30 -15.81
CA PRO A 108 -1.31 -5.54 -15.08
C PRO A 108 -2.37 -5.40 -13.98
N ASN A 109 -3.23 -6.40 -13.87
CA ASN A 109 -4.11 -6.55 -12.73
C ASN A 109 -3.35 -7.33 -11.65
N PRO A 110 -3.17 -6.79 -10.43
CA PRO A 110 -2.45 -7.50 -9.37
C PRO A 110 -3.09 -8.85 -8.99
N LEU A 111 -4.38 -9.04 -9.28
CA LEU A 111 -5.16 -10.22 -8.90
C LEU A 111 -5.63 -11.06 -10.10
N GLY A 112 -5.11 -10.82 -11.31
CA GLY A 112 -5.56 -11.57 -12.47
C GLY A 112 -4.93 -11.17 -13.80
N LYS A 113 -5.69 -11.35 -14.89
CA LYS A 113 -5.23 -10.98 -16.23
C LYS A 113 -5.16 -9.46 -16.38
N PRO A 114 -4.20 -8.93 -17.16
CA PRO A 114 -4.12 -7.50 -17.45
C PRO A 114 -5.45 -6.93 -17.92
N VAL A 115 -5.76 -5.73 -17.48
CA VAL A 115 -7.02 -5.05 -17.78
C VAL A 115 -6.77 -3.93 -18.77
N THR A 116 -7.66 -3.82 -19.75
CA THR A 116 -7.73 -2.66 -20.65
C THR A 116 -9.03 -1.93 -20.38
N GLY A 117 -8.94 -0.63 -20.11
CA GLY A 117 -10.12 0.22 -19.90
C GLY A 117 -10.01 1.56 -20.62
N ARG A 118 -11.13 2.28 -20.66
CA ARG A 118 -11.20 3.65 -21.19
C ARG A 118 -10.99 4.63 -20.06
N VAL A 119 -10.12 5.61 -20.25
CA VAL A 119 -9.91 6.68 -19.27
C VAL A 119 -11.11 7.62 -19.28
N VAL A 120 -11.60 7.89 -18.09
CA VAL A 120 -12.79 8.71 -17.82
C VAL A 120 -12.53 9.64 -16.64
N GLN A 121 -13.41 10.62 -16.48
CA GLN A 121 -13.48 11.47 -15.31
C GLN A 121 -14.90 11.47 -14.74
N ASP A 122 -15.01 11.40 -13.43
CA ASP A 122 -16.27 11.58 -12.72
C ASP A 122 -16.04 12.20 -11.34
N LYS A 123 -17.12 12.43 -10.59
CA LYS A 123 -17.08 12.83 -9.20
C LYS A 123 -16.70 11.65 -8.31
N ALA A 124 -15.80 11.86 -7.35
CA ALA A 124 -15.59 10.95 -6.22
C ALA A 124 -15.91 11.68 -4.92
N THR A 125 -16.59 11.04 -3.97
CA THR A 125 -16.94 11.61 -2.66
C THR A 125 -16.37 10.75 -1.54
N PHE A 126 -15.75 11.41 -0.54
CA PHE A 126 -15.13 10.80 0.63
C PHE A 126 -15.12 11.80 1.79
N SER A 127 -14.59 11.44 2.95
CA SER A 127 -14.68 12.25 4.16
C SER A 127 -13.42 13.08 4.44
N THR A 128 -13.60 14.26 5.04
CA THR A 128 -12.55 14.99 5.76
C THR A 128 -12.33 14.38 7.15
N THR A 129 -11.20 14.67 7.79
CA THR A 129 -10.89 14.21 9.15
C THR A 129 -10.08 15.22 9.95
N ASP A 130 -10.22 15.17 11.28
CA ASP A 130 -9.35 15.82 12.27
C ASP A 130 -8.13 14.96 12.66
N GLY A 131 -7.94 13.80 12.02
CA GLY A 131 -6.84 12.89 12.28
C GLY A 131 -7.29 11.52 12.78
N GLY A 132 -8.52 11.37 13.28
CA GLY A 132 -9.03 10.08 13.77
C GLY A 132 -10.53 9.84 13.57
N ARG A 133 -11.32 10.86 13.22
CA ARG A 133 -12.77 10.71 12.95
C ARG A 133 -13.16 11.30 11.60
N GLN A 134 -14.15 10.71 10.95
CA GLN A 134 -14.78 11.33 9.78
C GLN A 134 -15.60 12.55 10.23
N LEU A 135 -15.44 13.68 9.54
CA LEU A 135 -16.12 14.92 9.89
C LEU A 135 -17.22 15.28 8.90
N SER A 136 -16.85 15.53 7.64
CA SER A 136 -17.78 15.96 6.60
C SER A 136 -17.44 15.35 5.26
N GLU A 137 -18.43 15.13 4.40
CA GLU A 137 -18.18 14.71 3.03
C GLU A 137 -17.56 15.83 2.20
N VAL A 138 -16.69 15.45 1.27
CA VAL A 138 -16.08 16.31 0.27
C VAL A 138 -16.06 15.58 -1.06
N SER A 139 -16.24 16.33 -2.15
CA SER A 139 -16.21 15.78 -3.50
C SER A 139 -15.01 16.25 -4.29
N LEU A 140 -14.31 15.32 -4.93
CA LEU A 140 -13.36 15.53 -6.01
C LEU A 140 -14.12 15.51 -7.35
N PRO A 141 -14.38 16.65 -8.01
CA PRO A 141 -15.30 16.69 -9.17
C PRO A 141 -14.74 16.07 -10.46
N ARG A 142 -13.41 15.91 -10.54
CA ARG A 142 -12.70 15.39 -11.72
C ARG A 142 -11.73 14.29 -11.31
N PHE A 143 -12.25 13.26 -10.65
CA PHE A 143 -11.50 12.05 -10.39
C PHE A 143 -11.28 11.30 -11.71
N THR A 144 -10.02 11.17 -12.11
CA THR A 144 -9.60 10.49 -13.33
C THR A 144 -9.31 9.02 -13.02
N PHE A 145 -9.97 8.11 -13.72
CA PHE A 145 -9.80 6.67 -13.53
C PHE A 145 -10.07 5.94 -14.86
N SER A 146 -9.87 4.62 -14.87
CA SER A 146 -10.11 3.78 -16.06
C SER A 146 -11.34 2.89 -15.89
N CYS A 147 -12.31 3.02 -16.79
CA CYS A 147 -13.45 2.11 -16.92
C CYS A 147 -13.05 0.85 -17.68
N ALA A 148 -12.94 -0.26 -16.96
CA ALA A 148 -12.76 -1.59 -17.52
C ALA A 148 -14.11 -2.26 -17.84
N THR A 149 -14.09 -3.25 -18.74
CA THR A 149 -15.25 -4.10 -19.05
C THR A 149 -15.26 -5.41 -18.25
N GLN A 150 -14.17 -5.69 -17.53
CA GLN A 150 -13.98 -6.86 -16.67
C GLN A 150 -13.63 -6.35 -15.26
N GLY A 151 -14.34 -6.83 -14.25
CA GLY A 151 -14.08 -6.54 -12.84
C GLY A 151 -13.16 -7.58 -12.20
N LEU A 152 -12.88 -7.37 -10.91
CA LEU A 152 -12.43 -8.43 -10.02
C LEU A 152 -13.65 -9.26 -9.59
N SER A 153 -13.46 -10.45 -9.03
CA SER A 153 -14.58 -11.24 -8.50
C SER A 153 -15.44 -10.38 -7.55
N LEU A 154 -16.77 -10.47 -7.68
CA LEU A 154 -17.72 -9.77 -6.80
C LEU A 154 -17.37 -10.04 -5.32
N PRO A 155 -17.41 -9.05 -4.41
CA PRO A 155 -18.01 -7.70 -4.53
C PRO A 155 -17.01 -6.58 -4.92
N ILE A 156 -15.86 -6.92 -5.50
CA ILE A 156 -14.78 -5.96 -5.76
C ILE A 156 -14.89 -5.40 -7.18
N ALA A 157 -15.20 -4.10 -7.29
CA ALA A 157 -15.38 -3.43 -8.58
C ALA A 157 -14.05 -3.20 -9.32
N GLY A 158 -12.94 -3.11 -8.61
CA GLY A 158 -11.63 -2.84 -9.20
C GLY A 158 -10.52 -2.55 -8.20
N VAL A 159 -9.56 -1.70 -8.59
CA VAL A 159 -8.33 -1.41 -7.84
C VAL A 159 -8.14 0.10 -7.72
N LEU A 160 -7.90 0.56 -6.49
CA LEU A 160 -7.46 1.90 -6.18
C LEU A 160 -5.94 2.02 -6.34
N GLY A 161 -5.50 2.86 -7.25
CA GLY A 161 -4.08 3.05 -7.55
C GLY A 161 -3.38 4.00 -6.58
N LEU A 162 -2.34 3.50 -5.91
CA LEU A 162 -1.53 4.23 -4.93
C LEU A 162 -0.05 4.34 -5.31
N SER A 163 0.32 4.09 -6.57
CA SER A 163 1.71 4.15 -7.04
C SER A 163 2.43 5.43 -6.61
N PRO A 164 3.75 5.35 -6.32
CA PRO A 164 4.55 6.54 -6.07
C PRO A 164 4.89 7.31 -7.36
N ALA A 165 4.65 6.72 -8.54
CA ALA A 165 4.91 7.34 -9.84
C ALA A 165 3.61 7.73 -10.57
N GLY A 166 3.72 8.65 -11.52
CA GLY A 166 2.61 9.14 -12.34
C GLY A 166 1.87 10.33 -11.74
N GLU A 167 0.95 10.90 -12.52
CA GLU A 167 0.16 12.08 -12.14
C GLU A 167 -1.20 11.73 -11.51
N PHE A 168 -1.73 10.54 -11.83
CA PHE A 168 -3.09 10.14 -11.50
C PHE A 168 -3.28 9.00 -10.47
N PRO A 169 -2.29 8.57 -9.65
CA PRO A 169 -2.62 7.81 -8.44
C PRO A 169 -3.62 8.59 -7.58
N PHE A 170 -4.54 7.89 -6.91
CA PHE A 170 -5.66 8.52 -6.18
C PHE A 170 -5.19 9.63 -5.23
N TRP A 171 -4.18 9.32 -4.40
CA TRP A 171 -3.65 10.27 -3.42
C TRP A 171 -3.04 11.53 -4.07
N ARG A 172 -2.44 11.43 -5.27
CA ARG A 172 -1.92 12.59 -6.01
C ARG A 172 -3.03 13.46 -6.58
N GLN A 173 -4.11 12.84 -7.05
CA GLN A 173 -5.28 13.58 -7.53
C GLN A 173 -5.95 14.37 -6.41
N VAL A 174 -6.14 13.74 -5.24
CA VAL A 174 -6.70 14.40 -4.05
C VAL A 174 -5.79 15.54 -3.59
N THR A 175 -4.50 15.26 -3.36
CA THR A 175 -3.56 16.27 -2.83
C THR A 175 -3.42 17.48 -3.74
N ARG A 176 -3.37 17.26 -5.06
CA ARG A 176 -3.36 18.34 -6.06
C ARG A 176 -4.67 19.12 -6.11
N ALA A 177 -5.81 18.45 -6.08
CA ALA A 177 -7.11 19.12 -6.20
C ALA A 177 -7.43 20.00 -4.99
N PHE A 178 -7.00 19.60 -3.80
CA PHE A 178 -7.26 20.33 -2.55
C PHE A 178 -6.06 21.15 -2.04
N ASN A 179 -4.95 21.18 -2.80
CA ASN A 179 -3.73 21.91 -2.45
C ASN A 179 -3.22 21.59 -1.03
N VAL A 180 -3.14 20.29 -0.70
CA VAL A 180 -2.61 19.77 0.58
C VAL A 180 -1.27 19.05 0.35
N ILE A 181 -0.52 18.81 1.42
CA ILE A 181 0.80 18.14 1.35
C ILE A 181 0.68 16.77 0.65
N PRO A 182 1.53 16.47 -0.35
CA PRO A 182 1.47 15.24 -1.14
C PRO A 182 2.03 14.04 -0.35
N LYS A 183 1.27 13.57 0.63
CA LYS A 183 1.55 12.37 1.42
C LYS A 183 0.27 11.61 1.72
N PHE A 184 0.42 10.34 2.09
CA PHE A 184 -0.66 9.53 2.63
C PHE A 184 -0.15 8.55 3.68
N ALA A 185 -1.06 7.98 4.47
CA ALA A 185 -0.75 6.91 5.42
C ALA A 185 -1.82 5.82 5.36
N LEU A 186 -1.39 4.58 5.62
CA LEU A 186 -2.26 3.41 5.69
C LEU A 186 -2.16 2.81 7.08
N CYS A 187 -3.30 2.71 7.75
CA CYS A 187 -3.48 1.90 8.95
C CYS A 187 -4.38 0.73 8.57
N LEU A 188 -3.77 -0.41 8.23
CA LEU A 188 -4.51 -1.59 7.78
C LEU A 188 -5.12 -2.34 8.97
N PRO A 189 -6.36 -2.83 8.88
CA PRO A 189 -6.95 -3.61 9.96
C PRO A 189 -6.36 -5.03 10.00
N SER A 190 -6.17 -5.58 11.19
CA SER A 190 -5.70 -6.97 11.37
C SER A 190 -6.83 -7.99 11.18
N SER A 191 -8.05 -7.61 11.57
CA SER A 191 -9.27 -8.42 11.55
C SER A 191 -10.29 -7.94 10.51
N VAL A 192 -11.24 -8.82 10.16
CA VAL A 192 -12.43 -8.48 9.35
C VAL A 192 -13.47 -7.68 10.13
N PHE A 193 -13.38 -7.68 11.47
CA PHE A 193 -14.27 -6.94 12.35
C PHE A 193 -13.80 -5.51 12.62
N ASP A 194 -12.56 -5.20 12.27
CA ASP A 194 -11.96 -3.88 12.47
C ASP A 194 -12.03 -3.03 11.20
N VAL A 195 -12.06 -1.71 11.39
CA VAL A 195 -11.97 -0.74 10.30
C VAL A 195 -10.64 -0.02 10.39
N GLY A 196 -9.82 -0.20 9.37
CA GLY A 196 -8.60 0.57 9.17
C GLY A 196 -8.85 1.93 8.52
N HIS A 197 -7.79 2.69 8.33
CA HIS A 197 -7.87 4.08 7.91
C HIS A 197 -6.83 4.40 6.83
N PHE A 198 -7.29 4.98 5.73
CA PHE A 198 -6.47 5.53 4.66
C PHE A 198 -6.53 7.06 4.72
N TYR A 199 -5.42 7.67 5.14
CA TYR A 199 -5.28 9.11 5.27
C TYR A 199 -4.61 9.72 4.06
N VAL A 200 -5.11 10.83 3.54
CA VAL A 200 -4.48 11.60 2.46
C VAL A 200 -4.33 13.07 2.88
N GLY A 201 -3.13 13.62 2.76
CA GLY A 201 -2.83 15.00 3.16
C GLY A 201 -2.50 15.20 4.65
N GLY A 202 -2.51 16.47 5.07
CA GLY A 202 -2.28 16.94 6.45
C GLY A 202 -0.84 17.35 6.79
N VAL A 203 -0.70 18.22 7.81
CA VAL A 203 0.59 18.58 8.46
C VAL A 203 0.74 17.95 9.84
N ASN A 204 -0.36 17.84 10.57
CA ASN A 204 -0.40 17.34 11.95
C ASN A 204 -0.45 15.80 11.95
N GLY A 205 0.16 15.18 12.96
CA GLY A 205 0.33 13.72 13.03
C GLY A 205 -0.97 12.93 12.88
N TYR A 206 -0.88 11.66 12.48
CA TYR A 206 -2.03 10.78 12.34
C TYR A 206 -2.51 10.29 13.71
N ILE A 207 -3.83 10.27 13.95
CA ILE A 207 -4.45 9.73 15.18
C ILE A 207 -5.06 8.37 14.85
N ILE A 208 -4.35 7.27 15.11
CA ILE A 208 -4.84 5.91 14.76
C ILE A 208 -5.74 5.34 15.87
N PRO A 209 -6.99 4.93 15.62
CA PRO A 209 -7.82 4.23 16.61
C PRO A 209 -7.28 2.83 16.95
N PRO A 210 -7.55 2.26 18.15
CA PRO A 210 -8.37 2.80 19.22
C PRO A 210 -7.49 3.41 20.32
N PHE A 211 -7.35 4.73 20.36
CA PHE A 211 -6.70 5.35 21.52
C PHE A 211 -7.71 5.59 22.64
N ASN A 212 -7.42 4.99 23.79
CA ASN A 212 -7.91 5.33 25.12
C ASN A 212 -7.53 6.78 25.48
N GLY A 213 -8.04 7.76 24.75
CA GLY A 213 -7.95 9.18 25.08
C GLY A 213 -6.56 9.82 25.04
N SER A 214 -5.52 9.18 24.47
CA SER A 214 -4.21 9.81 24.33
C SER A 214 -4.11 10.61 23.03
N SER A 215 -3.77 11.89 23.14
CA SER A 215 -3.52 12.82 22.03
C SER A 215 -2.07 12.83 21.57
N ASN A 216 -1.26 11.85 21.98
CA ASN A 216 0.16 11.84 21.69
C ASN A 216 0.42 11.37 20.25
N PRO A 217 1.22 12.10 19.46
CA PRO A 217 1.58 11.66 18.11
C PRO A 217 2.34 10.33 18.18
N ILE A 218 2.02 9.43 17.26
CA ILE A 218 2.69 8.13 17.16
C ILE A 218 4.16 8.35 16.80
N PRO A 219 5.12 7.75 17.55
CA PRO A 219 6.52 7.79 17.19
C PRO A 219 6.73 7.19 15.79
N MET A 220 7.24 7.99 14.86
CA MET A 220 7.52 7.55 13.50
C MET A 220 9.02 7.35 13.31
N THR A 221 9.37 6.20 12.74
CA THR A 221 10.72 5.92 12.23
C THR A 221 10.71 6.13 10.72
N LEU A 222 11.75 6.81 10.21
CA LEU A 222 11.84 7.17 8.79
C LEU A 222 12.99 6.42 8.12
N THR A 223 12.73 5.90 6.93
CA THR A 223 13.71 5.32 6.00
C THR A 223 13.51 5.96 4.62
N PRO A 224 14.57 6.21 3.83
CA PRO A 224 14.43 6.66 2.46
C PRO A 224 13.77 5.58 1.58
N LEU A 225 12.96 6.03 0.62
CA LEU A 225 12.47 5.20 -0.49
C LEU A 225 13.49 5.21 -1.64
N LYS A 226 13.69 4.07 -2.28
CA LYS A 226 14.58 3.85 -3.43
C LYS A 226 13.76 3.81 -4.72
N ASN A 227 14.28 4.43 -5.79
CA ASN A 227 13.77 4.27 -7.16
C ASN A 227 12.25 4.48 -7.31
N ILE A 228 11.75 5.62 -6.82
CA ILE A 228 10.33 6.01 -6.86
C ILE A 228 9.79 6.03 -8.31
N GLU A 229 10.64 6.36 -9.28
CA GLU A 229 10.31 6.38 -10.71
C GLU A 229 9.91 5.00 -11.26
N SER A 230 10.31 3.91 -10.60
CA SER A 230 9.89 2.55 -10.97
C SER A 230 8.40 2.27 -10.75
N GLY A 231 7.66 3.19 -10.12
CA GLY A 231 6.25 3.01 -9.78
C GLY A 231 6.02 2.05 -8.60
N LYS A 232 7.05 1.79 -7.80
CA LYS A 232 7.05 0.86 -6.66
C LYS A 232 7.62 1.54 -5.42
N TYR A 233 7.06 1.25 -4.26
CA TYR A 233 7.67 1.64 -2.97
C TYR A 233 8.74 0.61 -2.63
N ILE A 234 10.01 0.98 -2.78
CA ILE A 234 11.15 0.12 -2.46
C ILE A 234 11.91 0.73 -1.29
N ILE A 235 12.18 -0.08 -0.28
CA ILE A 235 13.09 0.24 0.83
C ILE A 235 14.38 -0.58 0.70
N SER A 236 15.40 -0.27 1.48
CA SER A 236 16.71 -0.93 1.39
C SER A 236 17.06 -1.62 2.70
N PRO A 237 16.61 -2.86 2.92
CA PRO A 237 17.06 -3.66 4.05
C PRO A 237 18.57 -3.80 4.05
N THR A 238 19.19 -3.62 5.20
CA THR A 238 20.63 -3.81 5.39
C THR A 238 20.95 -5.10 6.14
N SER A 239 19.99 -5.57 6.94
CA SER A 239 20.16 -6.65 7.91
C SER A 239 18.79 -7.20 8.30
N ILE A 240 18.77 -8.45 8.74
CA ILE A 240 17.59 -9.11 9.31
C ILE A 240 18.03 -9.75 10.62
N TYR A 241 17.24 -9.62 11.67
CA TYR A 241 17.51 -10.16 13.00
C TYR A 241 16.37 -11.07 13.45
N VAL A 242 16.72 -12.11 14.18
CA VAL A 242 15.77 -12.96 14.91
C VAL A 242 16.17 -12.94 16.38
N ASP A 243 15.30 -12.37 17.21
CA ASP A 243 15.50 -12.18 18.64
C ASP A 243 16.83 -11.45 18.94
N GLY A 244 17.08 -10.37 18.19
CA GLY A 244 18.28 -9.55 18.29
C GLY A 244 19.54 -10.15 17.64
N VAL A 245 19.52 -11.41 17.20
CA VAL A 245 20.66 -12.06 16.54
C VAL A 245 20.61 -11.82 15.02
N PRO A 246 21.64 -11.22 14.40
CA PRO A 246 21.65 -10.96 12.96
C PRO A 246 21.77 -12.27 12.16
N LEU A 247 21.07 -12.34 11.03
CA LEU A 247 21.23 -13.42 10.07
C LEU A 247 22.56 -13.27 9.31
N SER A 248 23.26 -14.39 9.12
CA SER A 248 24.42 -14.45 8.23
C SER A 248 23.97 -14.60 6.78
N LEU A 249 23.71 -13.47 6.12
CA LEU A 249 23.29 -13.40 4.72
C LEU A 249 24.43 -12.88 3.83
N ASN A 250 24.46 -13.34 2.58
CA ASN A 250 25.26 -12.66 1.56
C ASN A 250 24.65 -11.26 1.31
N PRO A 251 25.40 -10.16 1.48
CA PRO A 251 24.87 -8.80 1.30
C PRO A 251 24.22 -8.55 -0.06
N SER A 252 24.69 -9.24 -1.12
CA SER A 252 24.14 -9.13 -2.47
C SER A 252 22.65 -9.51 -2.55
N LEU A 253 22.16 -10.35 -1.63
CA LEU A 253 20.75 -10.75 -1.56
C LEU A 253 19.83 -9.58 -1.17
N LEU A 254 20.36 -8.54 -0.53
CA LEU A 254 19.58 -7.37 -0.05
C LEU A 254 19.73 -6.13 -0.94
N GLU A 255 20.74 -6.07 -1.81
CA GLU A 255 21.06 -4.89 -2.64
C GLU A 255 19.91 -4.46 -3.57
N GLY A 256 19.11 -5.43 -4.04
CA GLY A 256 17.92 -5.20 -4.86
C GLY A 256 16.81 -4.42 -4.15
N GLY A 257 16.88 -4.31 -2.82
CA GLY A 257 15.88 -3.70 -1.98
C GLY A 257 14.65 -4.59 -1.79
N ALA A 258 13.72 -4.09 -1.00
CA ALA A 258 12.45 -4.74 -0.72
C ALA A 258 11.29 -3.86 -1.12
N LYS A 259 10.36 -4.43 -1.90
CA LYS A 259 9.14 -3.76 -2.30
C LYS A 259 8.09 -3.88 -1.20
N ILE A 260 7.32 -2.82 -0.96
CA ILE A 260 6.16 -2.85 -0.08
C ILE A 260 4.91 -3.13 -0.92
N SER A 261 4.07 -4.06 -0.48
CA SER A 261 2.87 -4.48 -1.21
C SER A 261 1.68 -4.70 -0.27
N THR A 262 0.48 -4.40 -0.76
CA THR A 262 -0.82 -4.64 -0.11
C THR A 262 -1.60 -5.78 -0.74
N VAL A 263 -1.11 -6.32 -1.87
CA VAL A 263 -1.81 -7.33 -2.67
C VAL A 263 -1.26 -8.74 -2.48
N VAL A 264 -0.06 -8.89 -1.91
CA VAL A 264 0.45 -10.19 -1.49
C VAL A 264 -0.07 -10.55 -0.09
N PRO A 265 -0.60 -11.78 0.13
CA PRO A 265 -1.20 -12.15 1.40
C PRO A 265 -0.17 -12.38 2.51
N TYR A 266 1.11 -12.56 2.17
CA TYR A 266 2.24 -12.77 3.06
C TYR A 266 3.52 -12.20 2.47
N THR A 267 4.49 -11.90 3.34
CA THR A 267 5.83 -11.49 2.91
C THR A 267 6.48 -12.61 2.11
N VAL A 268 7.06 -12.27 0.96
CA VAL A 268 7.74 -13.20 0.07
C VAL A 268 9.23 -12.89 0.08
N LEU A 269 10.04 -13.93 0.33
CA LEU A 269 11.50 -13.84 0.42
C LEU A 269 12.14 -14.70 -0.68
N GLN A 270 13.30 -14.28 -1.18
CA GLN A 270 14.13 -15.17 -1.98
C GLN A 270 14.57 -16.37 -1.11
N THR A 271 14.73 -17.54 -1.73
CA THR A 271 14.88 -18.83 -1.05
C THR A 271 16.01 -18.87 -0.03
N ASP A 272 17.17 -18.29 -0.29
CA ASP A 272 18.29 -18.27 0.67
C ASP A 272 17.97 -17.39 1.89
N ILE A 273 17.32 -16.24 1.67
CA ILE A 273 16.86 -15.37 2.76
C ILE A 273 15.79 -16.09 3.58
N TYR A 274 14.84 -16.77 2.92
CA TYR A 274 13.81 -17.55 3.58
C TYR A 274 14.42 -18.66 4.45
N ASN A 275 15.34 -19.45 3.91
CA ASN A 275 15.97 -20.56 4.61
C ASN A 275 16.80 -20.09 5.81
N ALA A 276 17.53 -18.99 5.66
CA ALA A 276 18.27 -18.39 6.77
C ALA A 276 17.35 -17.88 7.87
N LEU A 277 16.26 -17.19 7.50
CA LEU A 277 15.26 -16.70 8.45
C LEU A 277 14.57 -17.86 9.18
N ALA A 278 14.07 -18.86 8.43
CA ALA A 278 13.41 -20.03 8.98
C ALA A 278 14.32 -20.79 9.95
N SER A 279 15.58 -21.04 9.57
CA SER A 279 16.55 -21.74 10.41
C SER A 279 16.83 -20.99 11.72
N ALA A 280 17.05 -19.68 11.64
CA ALA A 280 17.26 -18.85 12.82
C ALA A 280 16.01 -18.77 13.71
N PHE A 281 14.83 -18.64 13.11
CA PHE A 281 13.56 -18.65 13.83
C PHE A 281 13.33 -19.98 14.55
N THR A 282 13.53 -21.11 13.87
CA THR A 282 13.45 -22.45 14.47
C THR A 282 14.40 -22.60 15.66
N LEU A 283 15.64 -22.12 15.54
CA LEU A 283 16.61 -22.16 16.64
C LEU A 283 16.12 -21.39 17.87
N GLN A 284 15.62 -20.17 17.67
CA GLN A 284 15.12 -19.34 18.79
C GLN A 284 13.79 -19.87 19.34
N ALA A 285 12.90 -20.39 18.50
CA ALA A 285 11.64 -21.00 18.90
C ALA A 285 11.86 -22.22 19.80
N LYS A 286 12.85 -23.08 19.47
CA LYS A 286 13.22 -24.24 20.30
C LYS A 286 13.73 -23.82 21.70
N LYS A 287 14.44 -22.71 21.83
CA LYS A 287 14.92 -22.19 23.13
C LYS A 287 13.78 -21.77 24.05
N ILE A 288 12.65 -21.34 23.49
CA ILE A 288 11.45 -20.97 24.27
C ILE A 288 10.45 -22.13 24.40
N GLY A 289 10.87 -23.36 24.08
CA GLY A 289 10.08 -24.58 24.30
C GLY A 289 9.08 -24.93 23.21
N MET A 290 9.21 -24.36 22.02
CA MET A 290 8.38 -24.74 20.87
C MET A 290 8.95 -25.96 20.15
N SER A 291 8.06 -26.83 19.67
CA SER A 291 8.43 -28.03 18.90
C SER A 291 8.07 -27.82 17.44
N GLU A 292 9.03 -28.05 16.55
CA GLU A 292 8.82 -27.98 15.10
C GLU A 292 7.91 -29.13 14.64
N VAL A 293 6.95 -28.83 13.78
CA VAL A 293 5.99 -29.80 13.22
C VAL A 293 5.99 -29.71 11.69
N PRO A 294 5.47 -30.72 10.97
CA PRO A 294 5.38 -30.65 9.51
C PRO A 294 4.66 -29.39 9.03
N GLY A 295 5.05 -28.92 7.84
CA GLY A 295 4.43 -27.77 7.21
C GLY A 295 2.94 -27.95 6.97
N MET A 296 2.16 -26.90 7.22
CA MET A 296 0.69 -26.94 7.19
C MET A 296 0.13 -25.85 6.28
N ALA A 297 -0.95 -26.17 5.57
CA ALA A 297 -1.73 -25.17 4.85
C ALA A 297 -2.70 -24.47 5.80
N GLU A 298 -2.91 -23.18 5.59
CA GLU A 298 -3.92 -22.43 6.34
C GLU A 298 -5.35 -22.86 6.00
N PHE A 299 -5.58 -23.15 4.72
CA PHE A 299 -6.88 -23.60 4.21
C PHE A 299 -6.69 -24.49 2.97
N PRO A 300 -7.69 -25.30 2.59
CA PRO A 300 -7.59 -26.20 1.44
C PRO A 300 -7.19 -25.48 0.15
N GLY A 301 -6.15 -25.98 -0.52
CA GLY A 301 -5.64 -25.40 -1.78
C GLY A 301 -4.63 -24.26 -1.62
N PHE A 302 -4.34 -23.82 -0.39
CA PHE A 302 -3.23 -22.89 -0.13
C PHE A 302 -1.90 -23.65 -0.06
N THR A 303 -0.82 -23.06 -0.59
CA THR A 303 0.53 -23.63 -0.45
C THR A 303 0.90 -23.71 1.04
N PRO A 304 1.25 -24.89 1.57
CA PRO A 304 1.61 -25.04 2.97
C PRO A 304 2.75 -24.10 3.38
N PHE A 305 2.68 -23.56 4.59
CA PHE A 305 3.85 -22.94 5.21
C PHE A 305 4.88 -24.03 5.51
N LYS A 306 6.15 -23.77 5.21
CA LYS A 306 7.21 -24.78 5.41
C LYS A 306 7.66 -24.89 6.87
N THR A 307 7.53 -23.82 7.64
CA THR A 307 8.05 -23.73 9.01
C THR A 307 6.91 -23.52 9.98
N CYS A 308 6.55 -24.57 10.71
CA CYS A 308 5.44 -24.60 11.66
C CYS A 308 5.88 -25.18 13.00
N PHE A 309 5.18 -24.79 14.07
CA PHE A 309 5.50 -25.18 15.43
C PHE A 309 4.23 -25.48 16.22
N GLU A 310 4.32 -26.49 17.09
CA GLU A 310 3.39 -26.71 18.18
C GLU A 310 3.64 -25.66 19.28
N GLU A 311 2.59 -24.92 19.63
CA GLU A 311 2.62 -23.98 20.75
C GLU A 311 2.71 -24.77 22.06
N GLY A 312 3.83 -24.64 22.78
CA GLY A 312 4.04 -25.35 24.04
C GLY A 312 2.90 -25.13 25.02
N GLY A 313 2.39 -26.21 25.63
CA GLY A 313 1.10 -26.27 26.33
C GLY A 313 0.86 -25.32 27.51
N SER A 314 1.83 -24.48 27.89
CA SER A 314 1.76 -23.59 29.06
C SER A 314 1.44 -22.12 28.75
N ARG A 315 1.21 -21.72 27.48
CA ARG A 315 1.03 -20.30 27.09
C ARG A 315 -0.31 -19.97 26.42
N ARG A 316 -1.36 -20.77 26.67
CA ARG A 316 -2.70 -20.63 26.05
C ARG A 316 -3.50 -19.39 26.46
N ASN A 317 -3.02 -18.59 27.41
CA ASN A 317 -3.87 -17.61 28.11
C ASN A 317 -3.61 -16.13 27.75
N VAL A 318 -2.85 -15.83 26.70
CA VAL A 318 -2.64 -14.43 26.32
C VAL A 318 -2.81 -14.29 24.80
N GLU A 319 -4.01 -13.87 24.38
CA GLU A 319 -4.27 -13.37 23.03
C GLU A 319 -3.38 -12.17 22.67
N GLU A 320 -2.79 -11.51 23.68
CA GLU A 320 -1.77 -10.50 23.49
C GLU A 320 -0.40 -11.13 23.19
N PHE A 321 -0.14 -11.26 21.88
CA PHE A 321 1.17 -11.48 21.26
C PHE A 321 1.70 -12.91 21.44
N MET A 322 1.38 -13.78 20.47
CA MET A 322 2.01 -15.10 20.29
C MET A 322 3.49 -15.00 20.65
N ASN A 323 3.87 -15.64 21.76
CA ASN A 323 5.20 -15.50 22.34
C ASN A 323 6.20 -16.30 21.50
N VAL A 324 6.63 -15.67 20.41
CA VAL A 324 7.52 -16.20 19.39
C VAL A 324 8.71 -15.25 19.20
N PRO A 325 9.82 -15.73 18.61
CA PRO A 325 10.96 -14.88 18.32
C PRO A 325 10.58 -13.62 17.52
N VAL A 326 11.04 -12.47 18.00
CA VAL A 326 10.84 -11.18 17.34
C VAL A 326 11.70 -11.11 16.08
N ILE A 327 11.14 -10.63 14.97
CA ILE A 327 11.89 -10.40 13.73
C ILE A 327 12.11 -8.90 13.58
N GLU A 328 13.34 -8.49 13.30
CA GLU A 328 13.66 -7.09 13.02
C GLU A 328 14.32 -6.95 11.65
N ILE A 329 13.98 -5.89 10.94
CA ILE A 329 14.59 -5.55 9.64
C ILE A 329 15.34 -4.24 9.82
N GLY A 330 16.65 -4.31 9.61
CA GLY A 330 17.53 -3.14 9.61
C GLY A 330 17.35 -2.32 8.36
N LEU A 331 17.21 -1.00 8.53
CA LEU A 331 17.01 -0.04 7.46
C LEU A 331 17.91 1.18 7.68
N PRO A 332 18.29 1.89 6.60
CA PRO A 332 19.04 3.13 6.72
C PRO A 332 18.17 4.23 7.34
N GLY A 333 18.60 4.75 8.48
CA GLY A 333 18.05 5.95 9.10
C GLY A 333 18.97 7.17 8.94
N ARG A 334 18.54 8.31 9.50
CA ARG A 334 19.30 9.58 9.40
C ARG A 334 20.66 9.54 10.09
N ALA A 335 20.76 8.85 11.24
CA ALA A 335 21.92 8.85 12.10
C ALA A 335 22.49 7.44 12.35
N GLY A 336 22.10 6.46 11.53
CA GLY A 336 22.46 5.06 11.70
C GLY A 336 21.33 4.14 11.28
N GLU A 337 21.52 2.85 11.52
CA GLU A 337 20.50 1.84 11.28
C GLU A 337 19.28 2.06 12.18
N VAL A 338 18.09 1.95 11.60
CA VAL A 338 16.83 1.90 12.33
C VAL A 338 16.21 0.51 12.14
N LYS A 339 15.57 0.00 13.19
CA LYS A 339 14.99 -1.34 13.19
C LYS A 339 13.48 -1.29 13.02
N TRP A 340 12.98 -1.89 11.95
CA TRP A 340 11.55 -2.18 11.80
C TRP A 340 11.24 -3.52 12.46
N ARG A 341 10.56 -3.47 13.61
CA ARG A 341 10.32 -4.63 14.48
C ARG A 341 8.94 -5.24 14.22
N PHE A 342 8.89 -6.57 14.16
CA PHE A 342 7.69 -7.37 13.97
C PHE A 342 7.54 -8.36 15.11
N HIS A 343 6.38 -8.32 15.77
CA HIS A 343 6.03 -9.22 16.87
C HIS A 343 5.20 -10.41 16.36
N GLY A 344 4.90 -11.38 17.23
CA GLY A 344 4.21 -12.62 16.84
C GLY A 344 2.93 -12.42 16.03
N ALA A 345 2.10 -11.44 16.39
CA ALA A 345 0.89 -11.11 15.65
C ALA A 345 1.14 -10.72 14.18
N ASN A 346 2.37 -10.27 13.85
CA ASN A 346 2.78 -9.94 12.50
C ASN A 346 3.56 -11.06 11.80
N THR A 347 4.27 -11.91 12.56
CA THR A 347 5.27 -12.83 11.99
C THR A 347 4.80 -14.27 11.86
N VAL A 348 3.72 -14.66 12.54
CA VAL A 348 3.17 -16.03 12.48
C VAL A 348 1.66 -16.02 12.26
N VAL A 349 1.14 -17.15 11.77
CA VAL A 349 -0.29 -17.40 11.60
C VAL A 349 -0.67 -18.69 12.32
N ARG A 350 -1.77 -18.67 13.05
CA ARG A 350 -2.34 -19.87 13.66
C ARG A 350 -3.13 -20.63 12.60
N VAL A 351 -2.71 -21.85 12.29
CA VAL A 351 -3.34 -22.71 11.27
C VAL A 351 -4.22 -23.79 11.89
N LEU A 352 -3.92 -24.21 13.12
CA LEU A 352 -4.72 -25.10 13.96
C LEU A 352 -4.74 -24.56 15.38
N GLU A 353 -5.59 -25.13 16.24
CA GLU A 353 -5.72 -24.70 17.64
C GLU A 353 -4.37 -24.56 18.34
N THR A 354 -3.44 -25.49 18.10
CA THR A 354 -2.12 -25.54 18.74
C THR A 354 -0.95 -25.35 17.78
N VAL A 355 -1.19 -25.16 16.48
CA VAL A 355 -0.12 -25.03 15.47
C VAL A 355 -0.07 -23.63 14.91
N ILE A 356 1.12 -23.03 15.00
CA ILE A 356 1.43 -21.73 14.38
C ILE A 356 2.52 -21.90 13.33
N CYS A 357 2.45 -21.13 12.25
CA CYS A 357 3.39 -21.18 11.15
C CYS A 357 3.99 -19.81 10.86
N LEU A 358 5.25 -19.79 10.45
CA LEU A 358 5.94 -18.58 10.03
C LEU A 358 5.23 -17.96 8.82
N ALA A 359 4.77 -16.72 8.94
CA ALA A 359 3.95 -16.00 7.95
C ALA A 359 4.78 -15.41 6.79
N PHE A 360 5.77 -16.17 6.34
CA PHE A 360 6.68 -15.83 5.24
C PHE A 360 6.62 -16.95 4.20
N ALA A 361 6.63 -16.57 2.93
CA ALA A 361 6.60 -17.50 1.80
C ALA A 361 7.93 -17.51 1.05
N ASP A 362 8.31 -18.69 0.59
CA ASP A 362 9.43 -18.88 -0.33
C ASP A 362 9.05 -18.41 -1.74
N GLY A 363 9.85 -17.50 -2.30
CA GLY A 363 9.56 -16.81 -3.56
C GLY A 363 9.73 -17.68 -4.80
N GLU A 364 10.55 -18.74 -4.76
CA GLU A 364 10.75 -19.58 -5.94
C GLU A 364 9.59 -20.56 -6.18
N GLU A 365 8.92 -21.03 -5.13
CA GLU A 365 7.76 -21.95 -5.25
C GLU A 365 6.48 -21.26 -5.71
N ARG A 366 6.29 -19.97 -5.39
CA ARG A 366 5.12 -19.20 -5.87
C ARG A 366 5.18 -18.86 -7.36
N ASN A 367 6.34 -18.98 -8.00
CA ASN A 367 6.50 -18.79 -9.44
C ASN A 367 5.75 -19.84 -10.27
N LEU A 368 5.36 -20.97 -9.67
CA LEU A 368 4.56 -22.00 -10.36
C LEU A 368 3.09 -21.58 -10.56
N LEU A 369 2.58 -20.56 -9.85
CA LEU A 369 1.16 -20.14 -9.96
C LEU A 369 0.90 -18.63 -10.04
N SER A 370 1.87 -17.75 -9.80
CA SER A 370 1.68 -16.32 -10.05
C SER A 370 3.00 -15.61 -10.33
N ARG A 371 2.97 -14.78 -11.37
CA ARG A 371 4.11 -14.16 -12.05
C ARG A 371 4.65 -12.97 -11.25
N TRP A 372 5.05 -13.22 -10.00
CA TRP A 372 5.83 -12.30 -9.18
C TRP A 372 7.29 -12.37 -9.65
N SER A 373 7.94 -11.21 -9.78
CA SER A 373 9.30 -11.16 -10.32
C SER A 373 10.29 -11.93 -9.44
N LEU A 374 10.95 -12.92 -10.03
CA LEU A 374 12.15 -13.60 -9.52
C LEU A 374 13.13 -12.61 -8.86
N GLY A 375 13.67 -13.01 -7.70
CA GLY A 375 14.83 -12.39 -7.07
C GLY A 375 14.60 -11.13 -6.23
N ARG A 376 13.41 -10.89 -5.67
CA ARG A 376 13.15 -9.68 -4.86
C ARG A 376 12.31 -9.94 -3.61
N ILE A 377 12.65 -9.24 -2.53
CA ILE A 377 11.87 -9.21 -1.28
C ILE A 377 10.58 -8.41 -1.50
N SER A 378 9.44 -8.97 -1.11
CA SER A 378 8.16 -8.26 -1.09
C SER A 378 7.59 -8.30 0.32
N PHE A 379 7.64 -7.19 1.03
CA PHE A 379 7.02 -7.05 2.34
C PHE A 379 5.53 -6.80 2.19
N LYS A 380 4.75 -7.61 2.91
CA LYS A 380 3.37 -7.26 3.22
C LYS A 380 3.37 -6.18 4.30
N ILE A 381 2.51 -5.18 4.16
CA ILE A 381 2.18 -4.28 5.28
C ILE A 381 1.28 -5.07 6.23
N ILE A 382 1.71 -5.27 7.48
CA ILE A 382 1.03 -6.09 8.49
C ILE A 382 0.54 -5.21 9.62
#